data_AF-A0A9D6E5J6-F1
#
_entry.id   AF-A0A9D6E5J6-F1
#
_cell.length_a   1.000
_cell.length_b   1.000
_cell.length_c   1.000
_cell.angle_alpha   90.00
_cell.angle_beta   90.00
_cell.angle_gamma   90.00
#
_symmetry.space_group_name_H-M   'P 1'
#
loop_
_entity.id
_entity.type
_entity.pdbx_description
1 polymer ?
#
loop_
_entity_poly.entity_id
_entity_poly.type
_entity_poly.pdbx_seq_one_letter_code
_entity_poly.pdbx_strand_id
1 'polypeptide(L)'
;DLLMGVFPYEEQAVRRGVRIEYEGTAMTFCTAEDLIIHKAIADRDKDWNDIEGIVWRQKKRLDIAYVRHWLRQWAEELEKPQMVSRFESLLKGS
;
A
#
# COMPACT_ATOMS: atom_id res chain seq x y z
N ASP A 1 18.25 -14.15 3.98
CA ASP A 1 17.21 -14.80 4.78
C ASP A 1 15.88 -14.81 4.04
N LEU A 2 15.07 -15.84 4.31
CA LEU A 2 13.72 -15.97 3.78
C LEU A 2 12.83 -14.93 4.51
N LEU A 3 12.19 -14.02 3.76
CA LEU A 3 11.29 -12.99 4.28
C LEU A 3 9.99 -13.60 4.86
N MET A 4 10.08 -14.43 5.89
CA MET A 4 8.92 -15.14 6.47
C MET A 4 7.84 -14.18 6.99
N GLY A 5 8.21 -12.94 7.39
CA GLY A 5 7.26 -11.90 7.79
C GLY A 5 6.46 -11.27 6.63
N VAL A 6 6.92 -11.42 5.39
CA VAL A 6 6.31 -10.84 4.19
C VAL A 6 5.27 -11.76 3.56
N PHE A 7 5.45 -13.08 3.64
CA PHE A 7 4.48 -14.03 3.09
C PHE A 7 3.04 -13.81 3.60
N PRO A 8 2.81 -13.48 4.89
CA PRO A 8 1.47 -13.11 5.37
C PRO A 8 0.88 -11.88 4.68
N TYR A 9 1.70 -10.88 4.32
CA TYR A 9 1.25 -9.71 3.55
C TYR A 9 0.85 -10.12 2.14
N GLU A 10 1.71 -10.84 1.42
CA GLU A 10 1.46 -11.20 0.02
C GLU A 10 0.19 -12.04 -0.13
N GLU A 11 -0.02 -13.01 0.76
CA GLU A 11 -1.24 -13.81 0.80
C GLU A 11 -2.49 -12.95 1.06
N GLN A 12 -2.38 -12.00 1.99
CA GLN A 12 -3.48 -11.09 2.30
C GLN A 12 -3.78 -10.13 1.15
N ALA A 13 -2.76 -9.56 0.51
CA ALA A 13 -2.88 -8.64 -0.62
C ALA A 13 -3.55 -9.33 -1.82
N VAL A 14 -3.18 -10.58 -2.12
CA VAL A 14 -3.84 -11.39 -3.16
C VAL A 14 -5.30 -11.64 -2.82
N ARG A 15 -5.61 -12.03 -1.58
CA ARG A 15 -7.00 -12.27 -1.13
C ARG A 15 -7.89 -11.04 -1.18
N ARG A 16 -7.31 -9.86 -0.93
CA ARG A 16 -8.01 -8.57 -0.96
C ARG A 16 -8.21 -8.03 -2.38
N GLY A 17 -7.63 -8.68 -3.39
CA GLY A 17 -7.75 -8.28 -4.78
C GLY A 17 -9.20 -8.02 -5.21
N VAL A 18 -9.42 -6.90 -5.89
CA VAL A 18 -10.73 -6.48 -6.40
C VAL A 18 -10.88 -6.99 -7.82
N ARG A 19 -11.93 -7.79 -8.05
CA ARG A 19 -12.28 -8.29 -9.38
C ARG A 19 -13.07 -7.24 -10.14
N ILE A 20 -12.58 -6.88 -11.33
CA ILE A 20 -13.21 -5.93 -12.25
C ILE A 20 -13.40 -6.63 -13.59
N GLU A 21 -14.59 -6.52 -14.16
CA GLU A 21 -14.85 -6.98 -15.52
C GLU A 21 -14.65 -5.82 -16.49
N TYR A 22 -13.80 -6.02 -17.48
CA TYR A 22 -13.50 -5.03 -18.51
C TYR A 22 -13.52 -5.72 -19.88
N GLU A 23 -14.40 -5.24 -20.77
CA GLU A 23 -14.60 -5.79 -22.12
C GLU A 23 -14.77 -7.33 -22.15
N GLY A 24 -15.57 -7.88 -21.22
CA GLY A 24 -15.82 -9.32 -21.11
C GLY A 24 -14.67 -10.14 -20.52
N THR A 25 -13.59 -9.48 -20.08
CA THR A 25 -12.47 -10.11 -19.39
C THR A 25 -12.48 -9.76 -17.91
N ALA A 26 -12.49 -10.78 -17.05
CA ALA A 26 -12.34 -10.58 -15.62
C ALA A 26 -10.85 -10.40 -15.25
N MET A 27 -10.53 -9.25 -14.67
CA MET A 27 -9.19 -8.92 -14.17
C MET A 27 -9.24 -8.71 -12.66
N THR A 28 -8.15 -9.06 -11.96
CA THR A 28 -8.02 -8.80 -10.52
C THR A 28 -6.98 -7.71 -10.32
N PHE A 29 -7.38 -6.64 -9.63
CA PHE A 29 -6.52 -5.51 -9.30
C PHE A 29 -6.26 -5.48 -7.79
N CYS A 30 -5.11 -4.96 -7.39
CA CYS A 30 -4.85 -4.67 -5.99
C CYS A 30 -5.83 -3.58 -5.46
N THR A 31 -6.06 -3.59 -4.16
CA THR A 31 -6.80 -2.50 -3.49
C THR A 31 -6.00 -1.20 -3.54
N ALA A 32 -6.65 -0.07 -3.23
CA ALA A 32 -5.93 1.20 -3.11
C ALA A 32 -4.91 1.17 -1.98
N GLU A 33 -5.21 0.48 -0.89
CA GLU A 33 -4.31 0.25 0.24
C GLU A 33 -3.09 -0.57 -0.15
N ASP A 34 -3.30 -1.69 -0.84
CA ASP A 34 -2.22 -2.57 -1.28
C ASP A 34 -1.35 -1.87 -2.35
N LEU A 35 -1.96 -1.06 -3.23
CA LEU A 35 -1.22 -0.22 -4.17
C LEU A 35 -0.33 0.81 -3.45
N ILE A 36 -0.82 1.43 -2.37
CA ILE A 36 -0.02 2.34 -1.54
C ILE A 36 1.17 1.60 -0.94
N ILE A 37 0.95 0.41 -0.36
CA ILE A 37 2.01 -0.39 0.27
C ILE A 37 3.08 -0.77 -0.75
N HIS A 38 2.70 -1.32 -1.91
CA HIS A 38 3.66 -1.67 -2.96
C HIS A 38 4.46 -0.47 -3.47
N LYS A 39 3.81 0.69 -3.62
CA LYS A 39 4.49 1.94 -4.01
C LYS A 39 5.47 2.43 -2.95
N ALA A 40 5.09 2.33 -1.68
CA ALA A 40 5.95 2.74 -0.56
C ALA A 40 7.19 1.83 -0.44
N ILE A 41 7.05 0.53 -0.70
CA ILE A 41 8.17 -0.42 -0.77
C ILE A 41 9.14 -0.07 -1.91
N ALA A 42 8.59 0.28 -3.09
CA ALA A 42 9.40 0.68 -4.25
C ALA A 42 10.18 1.99 -4.01
N ASP A 43 9.62 2.90 -3.21
CA ASP A 43 10.29 4.07 -2.61
C ASP A 43 11.00 5.00 -3.62
N ARG A 44 10.39 5.23 -4.80
CA ARG A 44 10.85 6.24 -5.75
C ARG A 44 10.06 7.53 -5.55
N ASP A 45 10.64 8.70 -5.84
CA ASP A 45 9.96 9.99 -5.65
C ASP A 45 8.60 10.07 -6.37
N LYS A 46 8.52 9.53 -7.59
CA LYS A 46 7.27 9.44 -8.34
C LYS A 46 6.21 8.61 -7.61
N ASP A 47 6.59 7.52 -6.94
CA ASP A 47 5.66 6.66 -6.24
C ASP A 47 5.01 7.37 -5.04
N TRP A 48 5.73 8.27 -4.38
CA TRP A 48 5.16 9.08 -3.29
C TRP A 48 4.16 10.12 -3.77
N ASN A 49 4.37 10.72 -4.94
CA ASN A 49 3.36 11.60 -5.57
C ASN A 49 2.09 10.80 -5.95
N ASP A 50 2.26 9.57 -6.44
CA ASP A 50 1.12 8.70 -6.74
C ASP A 50 0.36 8.33 -5.45
N ILE A 51 1.06 8.00 -4.36
CA ILE A 51 0.46 7.72 -3.04
C ILE A 51 -0.32 8.93 -2.55
N GLU A 52 0.26 10.13 -2.61
CA GLU A 52 -0.43 11.37 -2.22
C GLU A 52 -1.74 11.54 -2.99
N GLY A 53 -1.71 11.36 -4.32
CA GLY A 53 -2.92 11.43 -5.15
C GLY A 53 -3.97 10.38 -4.78
N ILE A 54 -3.57 9.17 -4.40
CA ILE A 54 -4.49 8.12 -3.93
C ILE A 54 -5.08 8.53 -2.58
N VAL A 55 -4.26 8.93 -1.62
CA VAL A 55 -4.68 9.38 -0.29
C VAL A 55 -5.66 10.53 -0.41
N TRP A 56 -5.34 11.57 -1.18
CA TRP A 56 -6.22 12.72 -1.39
C TRP A 56 -7.60 12.33 -1.94
N ARG A 57 -7.64 11.46 -2.96
CA ARG A 57 -8.90 11.05 -3.60
C ARG A 57 -9.72 10.05 -2.79
N GLN A 58 -9.06 9.19 -2.01
CA GLN A 58 -9.69 8.02 -1.40
C GLN A 58 -9.65 8.02 0.13
N LYS A 59 -9.13 9.06 0.79
CA LYS A 59 -8.91 9.13 2.25
C LYS A 59 -10.04 8.54 3.10
N LYS A 60 -11.29 8.90 2.78
CA LYS A 60 -12.49 8.49 3.54
C LYS A 60 -12.84 7.00 3.39
N ARG A 61 -12.30 6.33 2.37
CA ARG A 61 -12.55 4.93 2.03
C ARG A 61 -11.37 4.02 2.35
N LEU A 62 -10.18 4.59 2.53
CA LEU A 62 -8.97 3.84 2.82
C LEU A 62 -9.03 3.24 4.23
N ASP A 63 -8.70 1.96 4.34
CA ASP A 63 -8.33 1.35 5.61
C ASP A 63 -6.92 1.77 6.02
N ILE A 64 -6.86 2.94 6.67
CA ILE A 64 -5.60 3.52 7.15
C ILE A 64 -4.90 2.63 8.19
N ALA A 65 -5.67 1.89 8.99
CA ALA A 65 -5.10 1.00 9.99
C ALA A 65 -4.36 -0.16 9.33
N TYR A 66 -4.95 -0.75 8.28
CA TYR A 66 -4.33 -1.78 7.45
C TYR A 66 -3.04 -1.28 6.79
N VAL A 67 -3.08 -0.11 6.11
CA VAL A 67 -1.88 0.45 5.47
C VAL A 67 -0.79 0.70 6.50
N ARG A 68 -1.12 1.34 7.62
CA ARG A 68 -0.16 1.62 8.70
C ARG A 68 0.44 0.35 9.29
N HIS A 69 -0.36 -0.70 9.48
CA HIS A 69 0.13 -1.97 10.00
C HIS A 69 1.22 -2.54 9.09
N TRP A 70 0.94 -2.67 7.80
CA TRP A 70 1.90 -3.26 6.86
C TRP A 70 3.11 -2.37 6.57
N LEU A 71 2.94 -1.05 6.47
CA LEU A 71 4.07 -0.14 6.31
C LEU A 71 5.05 -0.22 7.50
N ARG A 72 4.58 -0.50 8.71
CA ARG A 72 5.47 -0.70 9.87
C ARG A 72 6.30 -1.97 9.75
N GLN A 73 5.67 -3.09 9.38
CA GLN A 73 6.38 -4.36 9.18
C GLN A 73 7.43 -4.24 8.06
N TRP A 74 7.05 -3.61 6.94
CA TRP A 74 7.99 -3.37 5.84
C TRP A 74 9.09 -2.37 6.18
N ALA A 75 8.79 -1.34 6.96
CA ALA A 75 9.79 -0.40 7.42
C ALA A 75 10.83 -1.05 8.35
N GLU A 76 10.41 -2.02 9.17
CA GLU A 76 11.30 -2.82 10.02
C GLU A 76 12.16 -3.75 9.16
N GLU A 77 11.53 -4.57 8.30
CA GLU A 77 12.22 -5.55 7.45
C GLU A 77 13.20 -4.92 6.46
N LEU A 78 12.87 -3.74 5.91
CA LEU A 78 13.71 -3.03 4.94
C LEU A 78 14.65 -2.01 5.58
N GLU A 79 14.60 -1.85 6.91
CA GLU A 79 15.33 -0.81 7.65
C GLU A 79 15.04 0.62 7.12
N LYS A 80 13.78 0.88 6.76
CA LYS A 80 13.29 2.14 6.19
C LYS A 80 12.22 2.81 7.06
N PRO A 81 12.55 3.30 8.26
CA PRO A 81 11.58 3.93 9.17
C PRO A 81 10.90 5.17 8.56
N GLN A 82 11.56 5.84 7.61
CA GLN A 82 11.01 6.99 6.90
C GLN A 82 9.74 6.67 6.10
N MET A 83 9.52 5.40 5.73
CA MET A 83 8.32 4.98 5.00
C MET A 83 7.05 5.31 5.79
N VAL A 84 7.06 5.03 7.09
CA VAL A 84 5.91 5.30 7.97
C VAL A 84 5.73 6.80 8.16
N SER A 85 6.80 7.55 8.43
CA SER A 85 6.70 9.00 8.70
C SER A 85 6.26 9.80 7.48
N ARG A 86 6.66 9.40 6.26
CA ARG A 86 6.18 10.00 5.00
C ARG A 86 4.68 9.76 4.84
N PHE A 87 4.20 8.53 5.03
CA PHE A 87 2.78 8.22 4.94
C PHE A 87 1.95 9.02 5.96
N GLU A 88 2.37 9.10 7.22
CA GLU A 88 1.67 9.90 8.24
C GLU A 88 1.63 11.40 7.90
N SER A 89 2.68 11.93 7.26
CA SER A 89 2.71 13.33 6.81
C SER A 89 1.64 13.59 5.74
N LEU A 90 1.45 12.67 4.80
CA LEU A 90 0.40 12.76 3.79
C LEU A 90 -1.00 12.75 4.41
N LEU A 91 -1.22 12.00 5.49
CA LEU A 91 -2.52 11.97 6.19
C LEU A 91 -2.83 13.25 6.94
N LYS A 92 -1.82 14.03 7.34
CA LYS A 92 -2.01 15.33 8.02
C LYS A 92 -2.28 16.47 7.04
N GLY A 93 -1.71 16.40 5.83
CA GLY A 93 -1.85 17.43 4.79
C GLY A 93 -3.06 17.27 3.86
N SER A 94 -3.77 16.14 3.94
CA SER A 94 -4.92 15.80 3.08
C SER A 94 -6.30 16.02 3.71
#